data_AF-A0A0N7Z5V5-F1
#
_entry.id   AF-A0A0N7Z5V5-F1
#
_cell.length_a   1.000
_cell.length_b   1.000
_cell.length_c   1.000
_cell.angle_alpha   90.00
_cell.angle_beta   90.00
_cell.angle_gamma   90.00
#
_symmetry.space_group_name_H-M   'P 1'
#
loop_
_entity.id
_entity.type
_entity.pdbx_description
1 polymer ?
#
loop_
_entity_poly.entity_id
_entity_poly.type
_entity_poly.pdbx_seq_one_letter_code
_entity_poly.pdbx_strand_id
1 'polypeptide(L)'
;MLNRLKQTVVVQPGGLIQVQSPDLPVGMTVEVIILIQPSPQSAEVPLAASRSQFQHRRDQIIAAGIPLLTDEQIEQEVAERRGGYREDAR
;
A
#
# COMPACT_ATOMS: atom_id res chain seq x y z
N MET A 1 7.51 35.51 -28.34
CA MET A 1 8.23 35.17 -27.09
C MET A 1 7.48 34.04 -26.43
N LEU A 2 8.10 32.88 -26.23
CA LEU A 2 7.46 31.72 -25.60
C LEU A 2 7.75 31.78 -24.09
N ASN A 3 6.76 32.19 -23.29
CA ASN A 3 6.90 32.17 -21.83
C ASN A 3 6.62 30.74 -21.36
N ARG A 4 7.67 30.01 -20.97
CA ARG A 4 7.55 28.62 -20.49
C ARG A 4 7.39 28.63 -18.98
N LEU A 5 6.19 28.30 -18.48
CA LEU A 5 5.95 28.06 -17.06
C LEU A 5 6.27 26.58 -16.74
N LYS A 6 7.24 26.32 -15.87
CA LYS A 6 7.52 24.99 -15.33
C LYS A 6 7.15 24.99 -13.85
N GLN A 7 6.09 24.28 -13.50
CA GLN A 7 5.64 24.12 -12.11
C GLN A 7 5.58 22.64 -11.74
N THR A 8 6.19 22.29 -10.61
CA THR A 8 6.08 20.96 -10.01
C THR A 8 4.97 20.99 -8.98
N VAL A 9 4.03 20.06 -9.08
CA VAL A 9 2.88 19.96 -8.17
C VAL A 9 2.76 18.50 -7.71
N VAL A 10 2.44 18.31 -6.43
CA VAL A 10 2.14 16.99 -5.87
C VAL A 10 0.67 16.67 -6.13
N VAL A 11 0.39 15.47 -6.62
CA VAL A 11 -0.98 15.01 -6.91
C VAL A 11 -1.75 14.89 -5.61
N GLN A 12 -2.89 15.57 -5.52
CA GLN A 12 -3.78 15.55 -4.35
C GLN A 12 -4.67 14.29 -4.35
N PRO A 13 -5.30 13.93 -3.21
CA PRO A 13 -6.27 12.85 -3.16
C PRO A 13 -7.35 12.97 -4.23
N GLY A 14 -7.70 11.84 -4.86
CA GLY A 14 -8.60 11.83 -6.02
C GLY A 14 -7.93 12.17 -7.35
N GLY A 15 -6.60 12.31 -7.39
CA GLY A 15 -5.85 12.53 -8.63
C GLY A 15 -5.86 13.99 -9.12
N LEU A 16 -6.24 14.93 -8.26
CA LEU A 16 -6.36 16.34 -8.61
C LEU A 16 -4.98 17.00 -8.74
N ILE A 17 -4.73 17.66 -9.86
CA ILE A 17 -3.55 18.49 -10.11
C ILE A 17 -4.01 19.94 -10.29
N GLN A 18 -3.56 20.84 -9.42
CA GLN A 18 -3.90 22.27 -9.47
C GLN A 18 -2.68 23.09 -9.90
N VAL A 19 -2.80 23.80 -11.03
CA VAL A 19 -1.78 24.72 -11.56
C VAL A 19 -2.34 26.13 -11.48
N GLN A 20 -1.66 27.02 -10.76
CA GLN A 20 -2.02 28.43 -10.65
C GLN A 20 -0.84 29.26 -11.15
N SER A 21 -1.08 30.08 -12.16
CA SER A 21 -0.07 31.00 -12.69
C SER A 21 -0.56 32.44 -12.54
N PRO A 22 0.25 33.34 -11.94
CA PRO A 22 -0.08 34.76 -11.86
C PRO A 22 0.03 35.47 -13.22
N ASP A 23 0.75 34.87 -14.18
CA ASP A 23 1.10 35.51 -15.46
C ASP A 23 0.13 35.18 -16.60
N LEU A 24 -0.86 34.31 -16.37
CA LEU A 24 -1.83 33.89 -17.38
C LEU A 24 -3.13 34.68 -17.18
N PRO A 25 -3.45 35.65 -18.06
CA PRO A 25 -4.70 36.39 -17.95
C PRO A 25 -5.91 35.52 -18.29
N VAL A 26 -7.06 35.90 -17.73
CA VAL A 26 -8.35 35.23 -18.00
C VAL A 26 -8.68 35.32 -19.49
N GLY A 27 -9.12 34.21 -20.09
CA GLY A 27 -9.50 34.13 -21.52
C GLY A 27 -8.36 33.71 -22.45
N MET A 28 -7.17 33.42 -21.92
CA MET A 28 -6.05 32.93 -22.72
C MET A 28 -6.07 31.41 -22.89
N THR A 29 -5.89 30.94 -24.12
CA THR A 29 -5.71 29.50 -24.41
C THR A 29 -4.29 29.08 -24.05
N VAL A 30 -4.17 28.01 -23.27
CA VAL A 30 -2.87 27.47 -22.83
C VAL A 30 -2.80 25.96 -23.07
N GLU A 31 -1.60 25.49 -23.43
CA GLU A 31 -1.28 24.07 -23.55
C GLU A 31 -0.49 23.62 -22.31
N VAL A 32 -0.91 22.52 -21.68
CA VAL A 32 -0.30 22.02 -20.44
C VAL A 32 0.45 20.72 -20.73
N ILE A 33 1.76 20.70 -20.44
CA ILE A 33 2.59 19.51 -20.56
C ILE A 33 2.85 18.95 -19.16
N ILE A 34 2.36 17.73 -18.89
CA ILE A 34 2.54 17.04 -17.62
C ILE A 34 3.70 16.05 -17.75
N LEU A 35 4.79 16.29 -17.02
CA LEU A 35 5.88 15.32 -16.86
C LEU A 35 5.72 14.60 -15.53
N ILE A 36 5.36 13.31 -15.59
CA ILE A 36 5.23 12.47 -14.42
C ILE A 36 6.61 11.92 -14.06
N GLN A 37 7.12 12.31 -12.90
CA GLN A 37 8.28 11.64 -12.31
C GLN A 37 7.75 10.46 -11.48
N PRO A 38 8.28 9.24 -11.67
CA PRO A 38 7.95 8.14 -10.77
C PRO A 38 8.39 8.56 -9.37
N SER A 39 7.44 8.73 -8.44
CA SER A 39 7.77 8.75 -7.03
C SER A 39 8.49 7.45 -6.69
N PRO A 40 9.42 7.42 -5.72
CA PRO A 40 9.93 6.16 -5.20
C PRO A 40 8.72 5.36 -4.70
N GLN A 41 8.27 4.46 -5.57
CA GLN A 41 7.17 3.55 -5.34
C GLN A 41 7.52 2.87 -4.03
N SER A 42 6.64 3.04 -3.05
CA SER A 42 6.77 2.58 -1.67
C SER A 42 7.70 1.39 -1.63
N ALA A 43 8.89 1.60 -1.05
CA ALA A 43 9.84 0.52 -0.82
C ALA A 43 9.03 -0.66 -0.30
N GLU A 44 8.89 -1.71 -1.10
CA GLU A 44 8.34 -2.97 -0.64
C GLU A 44 9.14 -3.27 0.61
N VAL A 45 8.49 -3.12 1.76
CA VAL A 45 9.13 -3.38 3.04
C VAL A 45 9.65 -4.79 2.90
N PRO A 46 10.97 -5.03 2.90
CA PRO A 46 11.48 -6.37 2.70
C PRO A 46 10.80 -7.25 3.74
N LEU A 47 10.17 -8.36 3.33
CA LEU A 47 9.47 -9.30 4.23
C LEU A 47 10.34 -9.69 5.45
N ALA A 48 11.65 -9.54 5.36
CA ALA A 48 12.60 -9.72 6.44
C ALA A 48 12.39 -8.75 7.64
N ALA A 49 12.00 -7.50 7.40
CA ALA A 49 11.82 -6.50 8.47
C ALA A 49 10.54 -6.71 9.29
N SER A 50 9.58 -7.49 8.78
CA SER A 50 8.34 -7.82 9.48
C SER A 50 8.49 -9.06 10.37
N ARG A 51 9.38 -10.01 10.03
CA ARG A 51 9.59 -11.26 10.79
C ARG A 51 9.99 -11.01 12.25
N SER A 52 10.87 -10.05 12.51
CA SER A 52 11.29 -9.70 13.87
C SER A 52 10.15 -9.11 14.71
N GLN A 53 9.30 -8.29 14.10
CA GLN A 53 8.13 -7.70 14.77
C GLN A 53 7.06 -8.76 15.06
N PHE A 54 6.84 -9.71 14.16
CA PHE A 54 5.93 -10.82 14.38
C PHE A 54 6.43 -11.76 15.48
N GLN A 55 7.74 -12.05 15.51
CA GLN A 55 8.33 -12.88 16.57
C GLN A 55 8.14 -12.22 17.95
N HIS A 56 8.44 -10.92 18.05
CA HIS A 56 8.30 -10.17 19.30
C HIS A 56 6.84 -10.13 19.78
N ARG A 57 5.88 -9.93 18.86
CA ARG A 57 4.45 -9.99 19.20
C ARG A 57 4.02 -11.38 19.66
N ARG A 58 4.50 -12.44 19.02
CA ARG A 58 4.19 -13.82 19.42
C ARG A 58 4.66 -14.10 20.85
N ASP A 59 5.87 -13.68 21.19
CA ASP A 59 6.44 -13.93 22.51
C ASP A 59 5.68 -13.16 23.61
N GLN A 60 5.21 -11.94 23.32
CA GLN A 60 4.32 -11.18 24.23
C GLN A 60 2.97 -11.88 24.48
N ILE A 61 2.37 -12.45 23.43
CA ILE A 61 1.09 -13.18 23.52
C ILE A 61 1.24 -14.42 24.40
N ILE A 62 2.32 -15.18 24.21
CA ILE A 62 2.64 -16.36 25.04
C ILE A 62 2.89 -15.94 26.49
N ALA A 63 3.64 -14.85 26.71
CA ALA A 63 3.93 -14.32 28.05
C ALA A 63 2.67 -13.81 28.77
N ALA A 64 1.66 -13.34 28.02
CA ALA A 64 0.35 -12.96 28.55
C ALA A 64 -0.51 -14.18 28.97
N GLY A 65 0.00 -15.40 28.81
CA GLY A 65 -0.65 -16.63 29.24
C GLY A 65 -1.65 -17.19 28.24
N ILE A 66 -1.64 -16.72 26.99
CA ILE A 66 -2.49 -17.27 25.93
C ILE A 66 -1.85 -18.60 25.46
N PRO A 67 -2.53 -19.74 25.63
CA PRO A 67 -2.00 -21.03 25.23
C PRO A 67 -1.91 -21.14 23.71
N LEU A 68 -0.84 -21.76 23.21
CA LEU A 68 -0.73 -22.10 21.80
C LEU A 68 -1.63 -23.29 21.49
N LEU A 69 -2.26 -23.26 20.33
CA LEU A 69 -2.99 -24.40 19.81
C LEU A 69 -2.03 -25.55 19.51
N THR A 70 -2.48 -26.77 19.76
CA THR A 70 -1.80 -27.98 19.29
C THR A 70 -1.97 -28.11 17.78
N ASP A 71 -1.12 -28.91 17.13
CA ASP A 71 -1.20 -29.16 15.69
C ASP A 71 -2.59 -29.68 15.28
N GLU A 72 -3.18 -30.58 16.09
CA GLU A 72 -4.54 -31.11 15.89
C GLU A 72 -5.61 -30.01 15.93
N GLN A 73 -5.50 -29.08 16.88
CA GLN A 73 -6.44 -27.96 17.01
C GLN A 73 -6.30 -26.97 15.86
N ILE A 74 -5.07 -26.77 15.36
CA ILE A 74 -4.80 -25.95 14.18
C ILE A 74 -5.45 -26.59 12.94
N GLU A 75 -5.25 -27.89 12.74
CA GLU A 75 -5.85 -28.63 11.63
C GLU A 75 -7.38 -28.57 11.66
N GLN A 76 -7.97 -28.75 12.84
CA GLN A 76 -9.41 -28.63 13.03
C GLN A 76 -9.91 -27.21 12.72
N GLU A 77 -9.27 -26.16 13.25
CA GLU A 77 -9.69 -24.78 12.99
C GLU A 77 -9.52 -24.40 11.51
N VAL A 78 -8.47 -24.87 10.84
CA VAL A 78 -8.25 -24.66 9.41
C VAL A 78 -9.33 -25.37 8.59
N ALA A 79 -9.67 -26.62 8.93
CA ALA A 79 -10.72 -27.38 8.28
C ALA A 79 -12.10 -26.73 8.43
N GLU A 80 -12.40 -26.20 9.63
CA GLU A 80 -13.65 -25.52 9.95
C GLU A 80 -13.76 -24.14 9.27
N ARG A 81 -12.68 -23.34 9.26
CA ARG A 81 -12.71 -21.95 8.75
C ARG A 81 -12.49 -21.81 7.26
N ARG A 82 -11.79 -22.74 6.60
CA ARG A 82 -11.56 -22.69 5.15
C ARG A 82 -12.56 -23.50 4.32
N GLY A 83 -13.53 -24.18 4.95
CA GLY A 83 -14.38 -25.14 4.24
C GLY A 83 -13.50 -26.22 3.62
N GLY A 84 -13.01 -27.13 4.47
CA GLY A 84 -11.97 -28.12 4.18
C GLY A 84 -11.83 -28.48 2.71
N TYR A 85 -10.64 -28.26 2.15
CA TYR A 85 -10.27 -28.76 0.83
C TYR A 85 -10.46 -30.28 0.85
N ARG A 86 -11.58 -30.75 0.29
CA ARG A 86 -11.77 -32.15 -0.06
C ARG A 86 -11.13 -32.33 -1.41
N GLU A 87 -10.01 -33.05 -1.46
CA GLU A 87 -9.61 -33.68 -2.72
C GLU A 87 -10.67 -34.73 -3.04
N ASP A 88 -11.62 -34.39 -3.91
CA ASP A 88 -12.43 -35.39 -4.59
C ASP A 88 -11.49 -36.20 -5.49
N ALA A 89 -10.92 -37.26 -4.92
CA ALA A 89 -10.20 -38.28 -5.65
C ALA A 89 -11.20 -39.01 -6.56
N ARG A 90 -10.93 -38.93 -7.87
CA ARG A 90 -11.63 -39.69 -8.92
C ARG A 90 -11.37 -41.19 -8.82
#